data_AF-A0AAE2RLH4-F1
#
_entry.id   AF-A0AAE2RLH4-F1
#
_cell.length_a   1.000
_cell.length_b   1.000
_cell.length_c   1.000
_cell.angle_alpha   90.00
_cell.angle_beta   90.00
_cell.angle_gamma   90.00
#
_symmetry.space_group_name_H-M   'P 1'
#
loop_
_entity.id
_entity.type
_entity.pdbx_description
1 polymer ?
#
loop_
_entity_poly.entity_id
_entity_poly.type
_entity_poly.pdbx_seq_one_letter_code
_entity_poly.pdbx_strand_id
1 'polypeptide(L)'
;MDTKKLYTIIEKLSIINVSLKDVVPDKMVGDVTFETSITEDLALDSIEIMDVLLKIREKLTSTESDVEEDIDIDKFLIYLFNAGDRGITVQSLCDFIDELS
;
A
#
# COMPACT_ATOMS: atom_id res chain seq x y z
N MET A 1 24.26 -10.33 -0.90
CA MET A 1 23.33 -10.92 0.10
C MET A 1 22.45 -9.77 0.48
N ASP A 2 21.40 -9.57 -0.30
CA ASP A 2 20.46 -8.48 -0.11
C ASP A 2 19.59 -8.84 1.08
N THR A 3 19.80 -8.13 2.19
CA THR A 3 18.97 -8.27 3.38
C THR A 3 17.67 -7.51 3.14
N LYS A 4 16.69 -8.25 2.62
CA LYS A 4 15.27 -7.91 2.56
C LYS A 4 14.85 -7.22 3.88
N LYS A 5 14.51 -5.92 3.84
CA LYS A 5 14.28 -5.08 5.03
C LYS A 5 12.88 -5.34 5.55
N LEU A 6 12.78 -6.04 6.68
CA LEU A 6 11.49 -6.29 7.32
C LEU A 6 10.96 -5.02 8.01
N TYR A 7 9.86 -4.47 7.49
CA TYR A 7 9.15 -3.36 8.12
C TYR A 7 8.28 -3.85 9.27
N THR A 8 8.34 -3.15 10.41
CA THR A 8 7.42 -3.38 11.51
C THR A 8 6.01 -2.93 11.15
N ILE A 9 5.02 -3.45 11.87
CA ILE A 9 3.61 -3.08 11.70
C ILE A 9 3.38 -1.56 11.80
N ILE A 10 4.07 -0.90 12.74
CA ILE A 10 3.96 0.55 12.96
C ILE A 10 4.53 1.33 11.76
N GLU A 11 5.65 0.87 11.20
CA GLU A 11 6.26 1.49 10.03
C GLU A 11 5.37 1.32 8.79
N LYS A 12 4.79 0.13 8.58
CA LYS A 12 3.85 -0.11 7.47
C LYS A 12 2.64 0.81 7.55
N LEU A 13 1.99 0.90 8.71
CA LEU A 13 0.87 1.81 8.92
C LEU A 13 1.24 3.27 8.71
N SER A 14 2.45 3.68 9.10
CA SER A 14 2.95 5.03 8.87
C SER A 14 3.11 5.31 7.37
N ILE A 15 3.74 4.38 6.63
CA ILE A 15 3.92 4.48 5.17
C ILE A 15 2.56 4.57 4.45
N ILE A 16 1.61 3.71 4.83
CA ILE A 16 0.27 3.69 4.24
C ILE A 16 -0.48 5.00 4.56
N ASN A 17 -0.48 5.45 5.82
CA ASN A 17 -1.14 6.69 6.21
C ASN A 17 -0.61 7.91 5.47
N VAL A 18 0.72 8.03 5.35
CA VAL A 18 1.32 9.14 4.62
C VAL A 18 0.98 9.03 3.13
N SER A 19 1.02 7.84 2.55
CA SER A 19 0.69 7.65 1.12
C SER A 19 -0.78 7.98 0.81
N LEU A 20 -1.71 7.58 1.69
CA LEU A 20 -3.12 7.93 1.56
C LEU A 20 -3.35 9.44 1.72
N LYS A 21 -2.68 10.10 2.66
CA LYS A 21 -2.77 11.56 2.83
C LYS A 21 -2.16 12.33 1.65
N ASP A 22 -1.14 11.77 1.00
CA ASP A 22 -0.50 12.37 -0.18
C ASP A 22 -1.40 12.25 -1.43
N VAL A 23 -2.14 11.15 -1.59
CA VAL A 23 -2.94 10.88 -2.80
C VAL A 23 -4.40 11.31 -2.67
N VAL A 24 -5.04 11.01 -1.54
CA VAL A 24 -6.47 11.26 -1.29
C VAL A 24 -6.71 11.98 0.04
N PRO A 25 -6.12 13.19 0.24
CA PRO A 25 -6.21 13.90 1.53
C PRO A 25 -7.65 14.14 1.98
N ASP A 26 -8.56 14.39 1.06
CA ASP A 26 -9.96 14.72 1.37
C ASP A 26 -10.80 13.50 1.76
N LYS A 27 -10.33 12.28 1.47
CA LYS A 27 -11.00 11.02 1.83
C LYS A 27 -10.51 10.44 3.15
N MET A 28 -9.41 10.98 3.68
CA MET A 28 -8.82 10.56 4.94
C MET A 28 -9.53 11.20 6.13
N VAL A 29 -10.52 10.50 6.70
CA VAL A 29 -11.20 10.93 7.93
C VAL A 29 -10.60 10.19 9.14
N GLY A 30 -9.55 10.76 9.72
CA GLY A 30 -8.87 10.20 10.88
C GLY A 30 -7.76 9.20 10.55
N ASP A 31 -7.37 8.39 11.54
CA ASP A 31 -6.37 7.34 11.37
C ASP A 31 -7.04 6.05 10.87
N VAL A 32 -6.43 5.38 9.89
CA VAL A 32 -6.92 4.10 9.37
C VAL A 32 -6.45 2.92 10.25
N THR A 33 -7.26 1.86 10.30
CA THR A 33 -6.91 0.59 10.96
C THR A 33 -6.70 -0.50 9.93
N PHE A 34 -6.22 -1.69 10.32
CA PHE A 34 -5.99 -2.81 9.40
C PHE A 34 -7.26 -3.26 8.67
N GLU A 35 -8.39 -3.13 9.34
CA GLU A 35 -9.71 -3.53 8.85
C GLU A 35 -10.33 -2.49 7.92
N THR A 36 -9.80 -1.26 7.87
CA THR A 36 -10.29 -0.21 6.98
C THR A 36 -10.16 -0.68 5.53
N SER A 37 -11.29 -0.71 4.82
CA SER A 37 -11.36 -0.96 3.40
C SER A 37 -11.11 0.33 2.63
N ILE A 38 -10.05 0.37 1.83
CA ILE A 38 -9.76 1.54 0.99
C ILE A 38 -10.76 1.65 -0.16
N THR A 39 -11.38 0.55 -0.58
CA THR A 39 -12.42 0.54 -1.63
C THR A 39 -13.81 0.85 -1.11
N GLU A 40 -14.16 0.38 0.10
CA GLU A 40 -15.53 0.52 0.64
C GLU A 40 -15.65 1.66 1.66
N ASP A 41 -14.73 1.75 2.64
CA ASP A 41 -14.80 2.76 3.70
C ASP A 41 -14.29 4.12 3.23
N LEU A 42 -13.17 4.12 2.50
CA LEU A 42 -12.58 5.33 1.93
C LEU A 42 -13.08 5.63 0.51
N ALA A 43 -13.77 4.69 -0.14
CA ALA A 43 -14.30 4.83 -1.50
C ALA A 43 -13.25 5.29 -2.52
N LEU A 44 -12.05 4.71 -2.50
CA LEU A 44 -11.05 4.94 -3.53
C LEU A 44 -11.45 4.22 -4.82
N ASP A 45 -11.31 4.91 -5.94
CA ASP A 45 -11.41 4.30 -7.26
C ASP A 45 -10.10 3.60 -7.68
N SER A 46 -10.12 2.90 -8.80
CA SER A 46 -8.97 2.14 -9.29
C SER A 46 -7.74 3.01 -9.61
N ILE A 47 -7.94 4.27 -9.99
CA ILE A 47 -6.84 5.20 -10.29
C ILE A 47 -6.19 5.63 -8.97
N GLU A 48 -7.00 6.04 -8.01
CA GLU A 48 -6.53 6.44 -6.68
C GLU A 48 -5.82 5.28 -5.96
N ILE A 49 -6.33 4.05 -6.07
CA ILE A 49 -5.67 2.85 -5.53
C ILE A 49 -4.29 2.67 -6.18
N MET A 50 -4.20 2.77 -7.50
CA MET A 50 -2.92 2.65 -8.21
C MET A 50 -1.92 3.73 -7.76
N ASP A 51 -2.38 4.98 -7.63
CA ASP A 51 -1.54 6.09 -7.17
C ASP A 51 -1.03 5.86 -5.74
N VAL A 52 -1.86 5.31 -4.84
CA VAL A 52 -1.45 4.92 -3.48
C VAL A 52 -0.37 3.83 -3.52
N LEU A 53 -0.53 2.79 -4.35
CA LEU A 53 0.46 1.71 -4.47
C LEU A 53 1.79 2.22 -5.01
N LEU A 54 1.76 3.09 -6.03
CA LEU A 54 2.94 3.73 -6.56
C LEU A 54 3.64 4.61 -5.51
N LYS A 55 2.86 5.33 -4.69
CA LYS A 55 3.42 6.17 -3.62
C LYS A 55 4.06 5.35 -2.50
N ILE A 56 3.46 4.23 -2.14
CA ILE A 56 4.05 3.27 -1.19
C ILE A 56 5.39 2.77 -1.74
N ARG A 57 5.44 2.33 -3.00
CA ARG A 57 6.69 1.90 -3.66
C ARG A 57 7.74 3.00 -3.68
N GLU A 58 7.36 4.23 -4.03
CA GLU A 58 8.28 5.39 -4.05
C GLU A 58 8.89 5.62 -2.66
N LYS A 59 8.10 5.57 -1.58
CA LYS A 59 8.62 5.75 -0.23
C LYS A 59 9.59 4.64 0.17
N LEU A 60 9.30 3.39 -0.20
CA LEU A 60 10.18 2.26 0.09
C LEU A 60 11.51 2.36 -0.66
N THR A 61 11.46 2.62 -1.97
CA THR A 61 12.63 2.76 -2.86
C THR A 61 13.43 4.04 -2.61
N SER A 62 12.81 5.14 -2.17
CA SER A 62 13.53 6.38 -1.81
C SER A 62 14.50 6.23 -0.63
N THR A 63 14.42 5.10 0.09
CA THR A 63 15.29 4.77 1.22
C THR A 63 16.52 3.95 0.78
N GLU A 64 16.52 3.34 -0.41
CA GLU A 64 17.59 2.46 -0.90
C GLU A 64 17.94 2.78 -2.36
N SER A 65 19.19 3.11 -2.60
CA SER A 65 19.76 3.42 -3.91
C SER A 65 19.54 2.29 -4.94
N ASP A 66 19.00 2.67 -6.10
CA ASP A 66 19.12 2.03 -7.43
C ASP A 66 18.81 0.52 -7.55
N VAL A 67 17.82 0.01 -6.83
CA VAL A 67 17.29 -1.34 -7.11
C VAL A 67 15.91 -1.22 -7.76
N GLU A 68 15.89 -1.24 -9.09
CA GLU A 68 14.70 -1.62 -9.86
C GLU A 68 14.42 -3.11 -9.58
N GLU A 69 13.87 -3.44 -8.42
CA GLU A 69 13.21 -4.73 -8.25
C GLU A 69 11.96 -4.73 -9.13
N ASP A 70 11.93 -5.72 -10.03
CA ASP A 70 10.88 -5.99 -11.00
C ASP A 70 9.64 -6.52 -10.24
N ILE A 71 8.96 -5.61 -9.54
CA ILE A 71 7.73 -5.91 -8.83
C ILE A 71 6.66 -6.21 -9.88
N ASP A 72 6.14 -7.42 -9.86
CA ASP A 72 4.99 -7.84 -10.66
C ASP A 72 3.72 -7.18 -10.11
N ILE A 73 3.57 -5.88 -10.38
CA ILE A 73 2.41 -5.08 -9.99
C ILE A 73 1.14 -5.72 -10.53
N ASP A 74 1.17 -6.32 -11.72
CA ASP A 74 0.01 -7.00 -12.30
C ASP A 74 -0.45 -8.15 -11.41
N LYS A 75 0.47 -9.00 -10.94
CA LYS A 75 0.16 -10.08 -9.99
C LYS A 75 -0.37 -9.54 -8.67
N PHE A 76 0.18 -8.42 -8.18
CA PHE A 76 -0.29 -7.81 -6.96
C PHE A 76 -1.69 -7.19 -7.11
N LEU A 77 -1.99 -6.53 -8.24
CA LEU A 77 -3.32 -6.04 -8.57
C LEU A 77 -4.31 -7.20 -8.65
N ILE A 78 -3.93 -8.33 -9.25
CA ILE A 78 -4.77 -9.55 -9.25
C ILE A 78 -5.02 -10.03 -7.82
N TYR A 79 -4.02 -10.04 -6.94
CA TYR A 79 -4.20 -10.41 -5.54
C TYR A 79 -5.17 -9.45 -4.82
N LEU A 80 -4.96 -8.14 -4.98
CA LEU A 80 -5.77 -7.10 -4.37
C LEU A 80 -7.23 -7.11 -4.84
N PHE A 81 -7.47 -7.21 -6.14
CA PHE A 81 -8.82 -7.23 -6.70
C PHE A 81 -9.51 -8.59 -6.56
N ASN A 82 -8.79 -9.63 -6.13
CA ASN A 82 -9.38 -10.88 -5.63
C ASN A 82 -9.72 -10.84 -4.13
N ALA A 83 -9.39 -9.75 -3.42
CA ALA A 83 -9.90 -9.55 -2.08
C ALA A 83 -11.43 -9.56 -2.15
N GLY A 84 -12.06 -10.49 -1.44
CA GLY A 84 -13.49 -10.82 -1.58
C GLY A 84 -14.44 -9.67 -1.20
N ASP A 85 -15.61 -9.99 -0.64
CA ASP A 85 -16.73 -9.05 -0.48
C ASP A 85 -16.46 -7.72 0.27
N ARG A 86 -15.29 -7.54 0.90
CA ARG A 86 -14.89 -6.29 1.59
C ARG A 86 -13.90 -5.42 0.82
N GLY A 87 -13.50 -5.85 -0.38
CA GLY A 87 -12.53 -5.17 -1.22
C GLY A 87 -11.15 -5.06 -0.56
N ILE A 88 -10.38 -4.04 -0.95
CA ILE A 88 -8.97 -3.93 -0.57
C ILE A 88 -8.86 -3.29 0.82
N THR A 89 -8.16 -3.94 1.73
CA THR A 89 -7.98 -3.44 3.11
C THR A 89 -6.59 -2.87 3.33
N VAL A 90 -6.42 -2.09 4.40
CA VAL A 90 -5.10 -1.66 4.86
C VAL A 90 -4.20 -2.86 5.19
N GLN A 91 -4.77 -3.97 5.69
CA GLN A 91 -4.01 -5.22 5.84
C GLN A 91 -3.43 -5.70 4.49
N SER A 92 -4.22 -5.65 3.41
CA SER A 92 -3.76 -6.01 2.07
C SER A 92 -2.60 -5.10 1.59
N LEU A 93 -2.60 -3.82 1.99
CA LEU A 93 -1.48 -2.92 1.74
C LEU A 93 -0.26 -3.20 2.63
N CYS A 94 -0.44 -3.71 3.85
CA CYS A 94 0.67 -4.19 4.67
C CYS A 94 1.32 -5.43 4.04
N ASP A 95 0.51 -6.35 3.51
CA ASP A 95 0.97 -7.54 2.81
C ASP A 95 1.73 -7.16 1.53
N PHE A 96 1.28 -6.11 0.82
CA PHE A 96 2.03 -5.51 -0.29
C PHE A 96 3.47 -5.15 0.11
N ILE A 97 3.60 -4.42 1.22
CA ILE A 97 4.89 -3.94 1.68
C ILE A 97 5.82 -5.13 1.96
N ASP A 98 5.32 -6.21 2.57
CA ASP A 98 6.11 -7.44 2.79
C ASP A 98 6.57 -8.12 1.49
N GLU A 99 5.76 -8.06 0.43
CA GLU A 99 6.18 -8.56 -0.87
C GLU A 99 7.33 -7.72 -1.45
N LEU A 100 7.26 -6.40 -1.29
CA LEU A 100 8.25 -5.43 -1.77
C LEU A 100 9.57 -5.41 -0.99
N SER A 101 9.54 -5.72 0.30
CA SER A 101 10.59 -5.31 1.25
C SER A 101 11.41 -6.42 1.80
#